data_AF-A0A3D1PG30-F1
#
_entry.id   AF-A0A3D1PG30-F1
#
_cell.length_a   1.000
_cell.length_b   1.000
_cell.length_c   1.000
_cell.angle_alpha   90.00
_cell.angle_beta   90.00
_cell.angle_gamma   90.00
#
_symmetry.space_group_name_H-M   'P 1'
#
loop_
_entity.id
_entity.type
_entity.pdbx_description
1 polymer ?
#
loop_
_entity_poly.entity_id
_entity_poly.type
_entity_poly.pdbx_seq_one_letter_code
_entity_poly.pdbx_strand_id
1 'polypeptide(L)'
;GFARAPLYVGGGNSDYALITDFNKSEDVIRLATTDGLPRLASDGQTVVATRVEYSLGASPEGLPQGTGIYVNNMGTKPDLIGILQGVEPNSVSLTASYFKFV
;
A
#
# COMPACT_ATOMS: atom_id res chain seq x y z
N GLY A 1 -22.67 -12.44 19.37
CA GLY A 1 -21.21 -12.27 19.33
C GLY A 1 -20.87 -11.51 18.07
N PHE A 2 -20.12 -10.41 18.18
CA PHE A 2 -19.93 -9.42 17.13
C PHE A 2 -19.42 -10.03 15.82
N ALA A 3 -20.27 -10.03 14.79
CA ALA A 3 -19.84 -10.15 13.41
C ALA A 3 -19.03 -8.89 13.10
N ARG A 4 -17.70 -9.02 13.04
CA ARG A 4 -16.84 -7.97 12.52
C ARG A 4 -16.75 -8.19 11.02
N ALA A 5 -17.22 -7.19 10.28
CA ALA A 5 -17.20 -7.16 8.83
C ALA A 5 -15.80 -7.53 8.33
N PRO A 6 -15.68 -8.35 7.26
CA PRO A 6 -14.41 -8.54 6.61
C PRO A 6 -13.84 -7.17 6.22
N LEU A 7 -12.54 -6.94 6.46
CA LEU A 7 -11.80 -6.20 5.45
C LEU A 7 -12.13 -6.92 4.13
N TYR A 8 -12.51 -6.19 3.08
CA TYR A 8 -12.93 -6.73 1.78
C TYR A 8 -14.38 -7.26 1.71
N VAL A 9 -15.35 -6.40 1.39
CA VAL A 9 -16.63 -6.83 0.82
C VAL A 9 -16.90 -6.07 -0.49
N GLY A 10 -16.53 -6.69 -1.61
CA GLY A 10 -16.93 -6.33 -2.98
C GLY A 10 -15.92 -5.47 -3.76
N GLY A 11 -15.23 -6.07 -4.76
CA GLY A 11 -14.36 -5.36 -5.73
C GLY A 11 -13.10 -6.12 -6.17
N GLY A 12 -12.52 -6.95 -5.30
CA GLY A 12 -11.30 -7.72 -5.59
C GLY A 12 -10.02 -6.92 -5.36
N ASN A 13 -8.90 -7.62 -5.15
CA ASN A 13 -7.55 -7.07 -4.93
C ASN A 13 -6.99 -6.42 -6.22
N SER A 14 -7.74 -5.53 -6.84
CA SER A 14 -7.41 -4.88 -8.12
C SER A 14 -7.83 -3.41 -8.15
N ASP A 15 -8.43 -2.91 -7.06
CA ASP A 15 -8.69 -1.49 -6.91
C ASP A 15 -7.41 -0.77 -6.48
N TYR A 16 -7.04 0.28 -7.21
CA TYR A 16 -5.90 1.14 -6.92
C TYR A 16 -6.37 2.59 -6.81
N ALA A 17 -5.70 3.38 -5.97
CA ALA A 17 -5.89 4.83 -5.96
C ALA A 17 -5.18 5.46 -7.17
N LEU A 18 -5.89 6.23 -8.00
CA LEU A 18 -5.26 7.07 -9.03
C LEU A 18 -5.07 8.49 -8.50
N ILE A 19 -3.82 8.95 -8.43
CA ILE A 19 -3.45 10.28 -7.95
C ILE A 19 -2.90 11.05 -9.14
N THR A 20 -3.60 12.11 -9.55
CA THR A 20 -3.38 12.78 -10.84
C THR A 20 -2.47 14.00 -10.77
N ASP A 21 -2.27 14.57 -9.59
CA ASP A 21 -1.65 15.89 -9.38
C ASP A 21 -0.67 15.91 -8.19
N PHE A 22 -0.09 14.75 -7.85
CA PHE A 22 0.82 14.61 -6.71
C PHE A 22 1.96 15.64 -6.72
N ASN A 23 1.98 16.49 -5.71
CA ASN A 23 2.99 17.51 -5.49
C ASN A 23 3.88 17.15 -4.30
N LYS A 24 5.15 16.82 -4.58
CA LYS A 24 6.15 16.38 -3.59
C LYS A 24 6.42 17.37 -2.45
N SER A 25 6.07 18.64 -2.65
CA SER A 25 6.28 19.72 -1.68
C SER A 25 5.08 19.98 -0.77
N GLU A 26 3.90 19.47 -1.15
CA GLU A 26 2.62 19.80 -0.50
C GLU A 26 1.91 18.54 0.01
N ASP A 27 1.96 17.45 -0.75
CA ASP A 27 1.20 16.24 -0.50
C ASP A 27 1.95 15.23 0.35
N VAL A 28 1.16 14.41 1.07
CA VAL A 28 1.65 13.31 1.88
C VAL A 28 0.85 12.05 1.61
N ILE A 29 1.53 10.99 1.19
CA ILE A 29 0.99 9.63 1.12
C ILE A 29 1.26 8.94 2.45
N ARG A 30 0.20 8.51 3.12
CA ARG A 30 0.28 7.75 4.38
C ARG A 30 0.12 6.26 4.10
N LEU A 31 1.09 5.48 4.56
CA LEU A 31 1.14 4.02 4.39
C LEU A 31 1.12 3.37 5.76
N ALA A 32 0.32 2.31 5.93
CA ALA A 32 0.25 1.61 7.21
C ALA A 32 1.56 0.85 7.49
N THR A 33 2.07 0.94 8.71
CA THR A 33 3.21 0.16 9.21
C THR A 33 2.86 -1.29 9.46
N THR A 34 1.59 -1.58 9.79
CA THR A 34 1.10 -2.92 10.11
C THR A 34 -0.24 -3.21 9.43
N ASP A 35 -0.56 -4.49 9.26
CA ASP A 35 -1.83 -4.95 8.67
C ASP A 35 -3.05 -4.69 9.56
N GLY A 36 -2.85 -4.21 10.80
CA GLY A 36 -3.91 -3.90 11.75
C GLY A 36 -4.72 -5.13 12.21
N LEU A 37 -4.31 -6.33 11.81
CA LEU A 37 -5.00 -7.57 12.11
C LEU A 37 -4.31 -8.25 13.28
N PRO A 38 -5.03 -8.51 14.40
CA PRO A 38 -4.47 -9.31 15.48
C PRO A 38 -4.26 -10.75 14.99
N ARG A 39 -3.00 -11.19 14.96
CA ARG A 39 -2.63 -12.57 14.62
C ARG A 39 -1.88 -13.18 15.80
N LEU A 40 -2.10 -14.46 16.07
CA LEU A 40 -1.30 -15.16 17.07
C LEU A 40 0.12 -15.36 16.55
N ALA A 41 1.10 -14.96 17.35
CA ALA A 41 2.50 -15.27 17.10
C ALA A 41 2.76 -16.77 17.26
N SER A 42 3.95 -17.21 16.85
CA SER A 42 4.35 -18.62 16.89
C SER A 42 4.37 -19.22 18.30
N ASP A 43 4.39 -18.40 19.34
CA ASP A 43 4.31 -18.81 20.74
C ASP A 43 2.87 -19.15 21.20
N GLY A 44 1.88 -18.93 20.34
CA GLY A 44 0.47 -19.23 20.58
C GLY A 44 -0.21 -18.33 21.62
N GLN A 45 0.48 -17.30 22.13
CA GLN A 45 -0.02 -16.46 23.23
C GLN A 45 0.08 -14.97 22.92
N THR A 46 1.10 -14.55 22.16
CA THR A 46 1.27 -13.16 21.78
C THR A 46 0.40 -12.82 20.58
N VAL A 47 -0.28 -11.68 20.62
CA VAL A 47 -0.96 -11.12 19.45
C VAL A 47 -0.04 -10.11 18.79
N VAL A 48 0.30 -10.34 17.52
CA VAL A 48 1.15 -9.47 16.71
C VAL A 48 0.42 -9.06 15.44
N ALA A 49 0.69 -7.84 14.99
CA ALA A 49 0.32 -7.40 13.64
C ALA A 49 1.51 -7.63 12.70
N THR A 50 1.23 -7.92 11.42
CA THR A 50 2.28 -8.12 10.43
C THR A 50 2.79 -6.77 9.95
N ARG A 51 4.10 -6.55 9.92
CA ARG A 51 4.66 -5.35 9.28
C ARG A 51 4.29 -5.35 7.80
N VAL A 52 3.80 -4.22 7.28
CA VAL A 52 3.52 -4.09 5.83
C VAL A 52 4.75 -3.55 5.12
N GLU A 53 5.10 -4.17 4.00
CA GLU A 53 6.24 -3.79 3.18
C GLU A 53 5.77 -3.22 1.85
N TYR A 54 6.42 -2.15 1.40
CA TYR A 54 6.04 -1.43 0.18
C TYR A 54 7.21 -1.32 -0.79
N SER A 55 6.88 -1.21 -2.07
CA SER A 55 7.84 -0.87 -3.13
C SER A 55 7.25 0.16 -4.09
N LEU A 56 8.13 0.85 -4.81
CA LEU A 56 7.77 1.73 -5.91
C LEU A 56 8.29 1.12 -7.21
N GLY A 57 7.53 1.27 -8.28
CA GLY A 57 7.91 0.79 -9.61
C GLY A 57 7.13 1.51 -10.69
N ALA A 58 7.37 1.15 -11.96
CA ALA A 58 6.52 1.62 -13.04
C ALA A 58 5.09 1.12 -12.85
N SER A 59 4.11 1.95 -13.23
CA SER A 59 2.72 1.51 -13.37
C SER A 59 2.62 0.38 -14.43
N PRO A 60 1.80 -0.66 -14.22
CA PRO A 60 1.61 -1.75 -15.18
C PRO A 60 1.10 -1.28 -16.55
N GLU A 61 1.42 -2.06 -17.60
CA GLU A 61 0.88 -1.82 -18.94
C GLU A 61 -0.66 -1.84 -18.94
N GLY A 62 -1.26 -0.94 -19.71
CA GLY A 62 -2.72 -0.79 -19.78
C GLY A 62 -3.32 0.09 -18.69
N LEU A 63 -2.53 0.55 -17.71
CA LEU A 63 -2.94 1.53 -16.70
C LEU A 63 -2.32 2.92 -16.97
N PRO A 64 -2.79 3.98 -16.30
CA PRO A 64 -2.17 5.30 -16.42
C PRO A 64 -0.66 5.25 -16.15
N GLN A 65 0.12 5.87 -17.03
CA GLN A 65 1.58 5.93 -16.90
C GLN A 65 1.98 6.74 -15.67
N GLY A 66 3.00 6.26 -14.96
CA GLY A 66 3.52 6.91 -13.77
C GLY A 66 4.17 5.90 -12.82
N THR A 67 4.17 6.24 -11.53
CA THR A 67 4.75 5.40 -10.47
C THR A 67 3.66 4.59 -9.78
N GLY A 68 3.78 3.26 -9.81
CA GLY A 68 2.98 2.36 -8.99
C GLY A 68 3.51 2.28 -7.55
N ILE A 69 2.60 2.24 -6.59
CA ILE A 69 2.84 1.95 -5.18
C ILE A 69 2.33 0.54 -4.92
N TYR A 70 3.21 -0.34 -4.46
CA TYR A 70 2.90 -1.76 -4.27
C TYR A 70 3.04 -2.18 -2.82
N VAL A 71 2.17 -3.09 -2.37
CA VAL A 71 2.31 -3.81 -1.10
C VAL A 71 2.90 -5.19 -1.38
N ASN A 72 4.04 -5.50 -0.77
CA ASN A 72 4.85 -6.66 -1.17
C ASN A 72 4.45 -7.96 -0.46
N ASN A 73 3.87 -7.87 0.74
CA ASN A 73 3.76 -9.02 1.65
C ASN A 73 2.33 -9.30 2.15
N MET A 74 1.31 -8.77 1.47
CA MET A 74 -0.11 -9.01 1.77
C MET A 74 -0.79 -9.97 0.77
N GLY A 75 0.00 -10.68 -0.04
CA GLY A 75 -0.48 -11.65 -1.03
C GLY A 75 0.67 -12.51 -1.57
N THR A 76 0.43 -13.25 -2.65
CA THR A 76 1.45 -14.11 -3.29
C THR A 76 2.39 -13.35 -4.24
N LYS A 77 2.06 -12.09 -4.55
CA LYS A 77 2.84 -11.17 -5.38
C LYS A 77 2.62 -9.75 -4.86
N PRO A 78 3.52 -8.79 -5.19
CA PRO A 78 3.26 -7.39 -4.91
C PRO A 78 1.93 -6.94 -5.52
N ASP A 79 1.10 -6.30 -4.70
CA ASP A 79 -0.24 -5.84 -5.08
C ASP A 79 -0.24 -4.33 -5.29
N LEU A 80 -0.82 -3.87 -6.39
CA LEU A 80 -0.86 -2.45 -6.75
C LEU A 80 -1.94 -1.75 -5.93
N ILE A 81 -1.55 -0.78 -5.10
CA ILE A 81 -2.49 -0.04 -4.25
C ILE A 81 -2.66 1.42 -4.67
N GLY A 82 -1.78 1.94 -5.54
CA GLY A 82 -1.93 3.29 -6.07
C GLY A 82 -0.99 3.62 -7.22
N ILE A 83 -1.36 4.62 -8.01
CA ILE A 83 -0.57 5.18 -9.11
C ILE A 83 -0.45 6.69 -8.90
N LEU A 84 0.80 7.17 -8.86
CA LEU A 84 1.13 8.59 -9.02
C LEU A 84 1.26 8.86 -10.53
N GLN A 85 0.19 9.33 -11.15
CA GLN A 85 0.13 9.52 -12.60
C GLN A 85 1.14 10.59 -13.05
N GLY A 86 1.86 10.32 -14.13
CA GLY A 86 2.85 11.24 -14.70
C GLY A 86 4.10 11.43 -13.83
N VAL A 87 4.22 10.74 -12.69
CA VAL A 87 5.39 10.79 -11.83
C VAL A 87 6.34 9.65 -12.21
N GLU A 88 7.58 9.98 -12.51
CA GLU A 88 8.61 8.98 -12.85
C GLU A 88 9.04 8.18 -11.61
N PRO A 89 9.15 6.83 -11.68
CA PRO A 89 9.48 5.98 -10.53
C PRO A 89 10.77 6.37 -9.80
N ASN A 90 11.81 6.75 -10.54
CA ASN A 90 13.10 7.15 -9.98
C ASN A 90 13.10 8.57 -9.40
N SER A 91 12.00 9.31 -9.55
CA SER A 91 11.85 10.67 -9.03
C SER A 91 11.24 10.71 -7.63
N VAL A 92 10.73 9.59 -7.12
CA VAL A 92 10.12 9.45 -5.81
C VAL A 92 10.81 8.37 -4.97
N SER A 93 10.75 8.51 -3.64
CA SER A 93 11.35 7.56 -2.70
C SER A 93 10.47 7.36 -1.47
N LEU A 94 10.27 6.12 -1.05
CA LEU A 94 9.57 5.77 0.20
C LEU A 94 10.25 6.35 1.45
N THR A 95 11.52 6.74 1.37
CA THR A 95 12.25 7.35 2.49
C THR A 95 12.11 8.87 2.55
N ALA A 96 11.52 9.49 1.53
CA ALA A 96 11.34 10.93 1.48
C ALA A 96 10.18 11.42 2.35
N SER A 97 10.12 12.72 2.63
CA SER A 97 9.17 13.33 3.55
C SER A 97 7.70 13.19 3.16
N TYR A 98 7.40 13.07 1.87
CA TYR A 98 6.06 12.91 1.32
C TYR A 98 5.50 11.47 1.44
N PHE A 99 6.30 10.49 1.86
CA PHE A 99 5.81 9.20 2.31
C PHE A 99 5.91 9.12 3.84
N LYS A 100 4.79 8.82 4.50
CA LYS A 100 4.71 8.67 5.96
C LYS A 100 4.16 7.31 6.33
N PHE A 101 4.94 6.58 7.11
CA PHE A 101 4.50 5.32 7.70
C PHE A 101 3.77 5.59 9.01
N VAL A 102 2.55 5.08 9.16
CA VAL A 102 1.65 5.30 10.32
C VAL A 102 1.15 4.02 10.96
#